data_AF-H5Y4K1-F1
#
_entry.id   AF-H5Y4K1-F1
#
_cell.length_a   1.000
_cell.length_b   1.000
_cell.length_c   1.000
_cell.angle_alpha   90.00
_cell.angle_beta   90.00
_cell.angle_gamma   90.00
#
_symmetry.space_group_name_H-M   'P 1'
#
loop_
_entity.id
_entity.type
_entity.pdbx_description
1 polymer ?
#
loop_
_entity_poly.entity_id
_entity_poly.type
_entity_poly.pdbx_seq_one_letter_code
_entity_poly.pdbx_strand_id
1 'polypeptide(L)' 'MEDSQIEGKINDYRVNFRNGGQIISVEVTCCGGHIGEIPFRDGEHKKCPVCGTLHILKLQHNHFHIRQSKPKIIETEAL' A
#
# COMPACT_ATOMS: atom_id res chain seq x y z
N MET A 1 -3.85 -30.11 9.30
CA MET A 1 -4.16 -29.01 8.38
C MET A 1 -3.49 -27.80 9.01
N GLU A 2 -2.33 -27.42 8.49
CA GLU A 2 -1.54 -26.31 9.02
C GLU A 2 -2.26 -25.00 8.66
N ASP A 3 -3.01 -24.47 9.63
CA ASP A 3 -3.43 -23.09 9.62
C ASP A 3 -2.18 -22.24 9.83
N SER A 4 -1.52 -21.88 8.72
CA SER A 4 -0.44 -20.91 8.68
C SER A 4 -0.96 -19.58 9.21
N GLN A 5 -0.81 -19.39 10.53
CA GLN A 5 -0.97 -18.11 11.20
C GLN A 5 -0.03 -17.12 10.50
N ILE A 6 -0.60 -16.21 9.71
CA ILE A 6 0.15 -15.14 9.06
C ILE A 6 0.53 -14.14 10.16
N GLU A 7 1.66 -14.38 10.80
CA GLU A 7 2.34 -13.35 11.61
C GLU A 7 2.54 -12.10 10.72
N GLY A 8 1.87 -11.00 11.07
CA GLY A 8 2.34 -9.67 10.71
C GLY A 8 2.05 -9.13 9.31
N LYS A 9 0.96 -9.53 8.62
CA LYS A 9 0.45 -8.70 7.50
C LYS A 9 -0.31 -7.49 8.03
N ILE A 10 0.46 -6.52 8.53
CA ILE A 10 -0.01 -5.23 9.07
C ILE A 10 -0.50 -4.29 7.93
N ASN A 11 -0.23 -4.66 6.68
CA ASN A 11 -0.62 -3.92 5.49
C ASN A 11 -1.58 -4.75 4.62
N ASP A 12 -2.70 -4.15 4.24
CA ASP A 12 -3.73 -4.76 3.38
C ASP A 12 -4.14 -3.77 2.27
N TYR A 13 -4.62 -4.31 1.16
CA TYR A 13 -5.02 -3.54 -0.01
C TYR A 13 -6.33 -4.06 -0.58
N ARG A 14 -7.33 -3.18 -0.70
CA ARG A 14 -8.63 -3.51 -1.26
C ARG A 14 -8.86 -2.68 -2.51
N VAL A 15 -9.29 -3.35 -3.58
CA VAL A 15 -9.52 -2.70 -4.88
C VAL A 15 -10.98 -2.32 -4.99
N ASN A 16 -11.25 -1.04 -5.22
CA ASN A 16 -12.59 -0.52 -5.40
C ASN A 16 -12.94 -0.46 -6.88
N PHE A 17 -14.15 -0.90 -7.20
CA PHE A 17 -14.68 -0.95 -8.57
C PHE A 17 -15.93 -0.08 -8.69
N ARG A 18 -16.10 0.54 -9.86
CA ARG A 18 -17.37 1.13 -10.27
C ARG A 18 -18.25 0.06 -10.91
N ASN A 19 -19.56 0.32 -10.95
CA ASN A 19 -20.51 -0.45 -11.75
C ASN A 19 -19.96 -0.63 -13.18
N GLY A 20 -19.86 -1.89 -13.62
CA GLY A 20 -19.24 -2.26 -14.90
C GLY A 20 -17.78 -2.77 -14.80
N GLY A 21 -17.24 -2.95 -13.59
CA GLY A 21 -15.95 -3.62 -13.37
C GLY A 21 -14.71 -2.74 -13.59
N GLN A 22 -14.90 -1.43 -13.76
CA GLN A 22 -13.80 -0.48 -13.86
C GLN A 22 -13.19 -0.22 -12.47
N ILE A 23 -11.88 -0.39 -12.31
CA ILE A 23 -11.17 -0.04 -11.07
C ILE A 23 -11.13 1.49 -10.91
N ILE A 24 -11.45 1.99 -9.72
CA ILE A 24 -11.48 3.43 -9.41
C ILE A 24 -10.43 3.86 -8.38
N SER A 25 -10.16 3.03 -7.38
CA SER A 25 -9.19 3.32 -6.33
C SER A 25 -8.73 2.03 -5.65
N VAL A 26 -7.67 2.15 -4.87
CA VAL A 26 -7.17 1.11 -3.98
C VAL A 26 -7.14 1.66 -2.56
N GLU A 27 -7.93 1.09 -1.66
CA GLU A 27 -7.85 1.33 -0.23
C GLU A 27 -6.56 0.72 0.33
N VAL A 28 -5.90 1.45 1.22
CA VAL A 28 -4.67 1.02 1.87
C VAL A 28 -4.89 0.96 3.38
N THR A 29 -4.63 -0.20 3.95
CA THR A 29 -4.43 -0.39 5.38
C THR A 29 -2.93 -0.52 5.62
N CYS A 30 -2.39 0.22 6.57
CA CYS A 30 -0.99 0.15 6.96
C CYS A 30 -0.86 0.41 8.46
N CYS A 31 0.11 -0.22 9.11
CA CYS A 31 0.27 -0.15 10.57
C CYS A 31 -0.98 -0.62 11.35
N GLY A 32 -1.79 -1.51 10.76
CA GLY A 32 -3.03 -2.03 11.38
C GLY A 32 -4.20 -1.04 11.32
N GLY A 33 -4.04 0.10 10.64
CA GLY A 33 -5.09 1.11 10.46
C GLY A 33 -5.33 1.45 8.99
N HIS A 34 -6.58 1.77 8.65
CA HIS A 34 -6.92 2.29 7.33
C HIS A 34 -6.33 3.69 7.15
N ILE A 35 -5.44 3.86 6.17
CA ILE A 35 -4.75 5.14 5.90
C ILE A 35 -5.39 5.94 4.75
N GLY A 36 -6.39 5.38 4.07
CA GLY A 36 -7.14 6.00 2.99
C GLY A 36 -6.92 5.33 1.64
N GLU A 37 -7.39 6.01 0.59
CA GLU A 37 -7.42 5.50 -0.77
C GLU A 37 -6.35 6.12 -1.68
N ILE A 38 -5.84 5.31 -2.61
CA ILE A 38 -5.03 5.73 -3.75
C ILE A 38 -5.94 5.71 -4.99
N PRO A 39 -6.16 6.85 -5.68
CA PRO A 39 -6.89 6.85 -6.95
C PRO A 39 -6.22 5.94 -7.97
N PHE A 40 -7.01 5.25 -8.81
CA PHE A 40 -6.48 4.34 -9.83
C PHE A 40 -5.88 5.11 -11.02
N ARG A 41 -4.71 5.71 -10.82
CA ARG A 41 -3.91 6.41 -11.83
C ARG A 41 -2.43 6.10 -11.63
N ASP A 42 -1.66 6.11 -12.71
CA ASP A 42 -0.24 5.76 -12.63
C ASP A 42 0.56 6.77 -11.80
N GLY A 43 1.36 6.27 -10.86
CA GLY A 43 2.22 7.08 -9.99
C GLY A 43 1.53 7.69 -8.77
N GLU A 44 0.22 7.51 -8.62
CA GLU A 44 -0.49 7.93 -7.41
C GLU A 44 0.04 7.18 -6.19
N HIS A 45 0.00 7.84 -5.03
CA HIS A 45 0.61 7.28 -3.83
C HIS A 45 -0.07 7.76 -2.55
N LYS A 46 0.10 6.96 -1.49
CA LYS A 46 -0.31 7.29 -0.14
C LYS A 46 0.83 7.04 0.82
N LYS A 47 1.16 8.03 1.65
CA LYS A 47 2.14 7.87 2.73
C LYS A 47 1.42 7.45 4.00
N CYS A 48 1.90 6.39 4.64
CA CYS A 48 1.45 6.00 5.96
C CYS A 48 1.91 7.05 6.99
N PRO A 49 1.01 7.66 7.77
CA PRO A 49 1.38 8.65 8.77
C PRO A 49 2.11 8.03 9.97
N VAL A 50 2.00 6.72 10.18
CA VAL A 50 2.59 6.02 11.33
C VAL A 50 4.03 5.60 11.07
N CYS A 51 4.28 4.79 10.03
CA CYS A 51 5.62 4.30 9.71
C CYS A 51 6.34 5.11 8.62
N GLY A 52 5.67 6.10 8.01
CA GLY A 52 6.23 6.89 6.93
C GLY A 52 6.36 6.15 5.58
N THR A 53 5.97 4.87 5.49
CA THR A 53 6.03 4.08 4.25
C THR A 53 5.19 4.71 3.17
N LEU A 54 5.76 4.85 1.97
CA LEU A 54 5.07 5.35 0.79
C LEU A 54 4.54 4.18 -0.04
N HIS A 55 3.22 4.09 -0.17
CA HIS A 55 2.53 3.09 -0.99
C HIS A 55 2.21 3.72 -2.34
N ILE A 56 2.82 3.23 -3.42
CA ILE A 56 2.74 3.83 -4.76
C ILE A 56 2.05 2.84 -5.71
N LEU A 57 1.02 3.30 -6.39
CA LEU A 57 0.35 2.57 -7.46
C LEU A 57 1.10 2.77 -8.77
N LYS A 58 1.47 1.67 -9.42
CA LYS A 58 2.14 1.66 -10.73
C LYS A 58 1.33 0.83 -11.71
N LEU A 59 0.86 1.48 -12.76
CA LEU A 59 0.14 0.83 -13.85
C LEU A 59 1.15 0.38 -14.92
N GLN A 60 1.04 -0.86 -15.35
CA GLN A 60 1.88 -1.45 -16.38
C GLN A 60 1.00 -2.18 -17.39
N HIS A 61 0.79 -1.55 -18.55
CA HIS A 61 -0.05 -2.07 -19.64
C HIS A 61 -1.45 -2.50 -19.16
N ASN A 62 -1.62 -3.78 -18.83
CA ASN A 62 -2.88 -4.43 -18.44
C ASN A 62 -2.96 -4.81 -16.95
N HIS A 63 -1.92 -4.57 -16.17
CA HIS A 63 -1.88 -4.89 -14.76
C HIS A 63 -1.31 -3.73 -13.95
N PHE A 64 -1.42 -3.80 -12.63
CA PHE A 64 -0.87 -2.79 -11.74
C PHE A 64 -0.18 -3.42 -10.55
N HIS A 65 0.74 -2.67 -9.96
CA HIS A 65 1.50 -3.05 -8.78
C HIS A 65 1.35 -1.97 -7.71
N ILE A 66 1.45 -2.38 -6.44
CA ILE A 66 1.59 -1.45 -5.33
C ILE A 66 2.97 -1.62 -4.75
N ARG A 67 3.82 -0.61 -4.92
CA ARG A 67 5.18 -0.60 -4.38
C ARG A 67 5.20 0.09 -3.02
N GLN A 68 5.89 -0.49 -2.06
CA GLN A 68 6.14 0.12 -0.77
C GLN A 68 7.58 0.65 -0.75
N SER A 69 7.75 1.95 -0.50
CA SER A 69 9.05 2.56 -0.21
C SER A 69 9.09 2.93 1.26
N LYS A 70 9.83 2.16 2.05
CA LYS A 70 10.02 2.46 3.48
C LYS A 70 11.00 3.63 3.60
N PRO A 71 10.76 4.59 4.51
CA PRO A 71 11.77 5.60 4.81
C PRO A 71 13.04 4.89 5.29
N LYS A 72 14.19 5.23 4.71
CA LYS A 72 15.48 4.80 5.27
C LYS A 72 15.60 5.47 6.64
N ILE A 73 15.65 4.68 7.70
CA ILE A 73 16.18 5.16 8.97
C ILE A 73 17.66 5.41 8.67
N ILE A 74 18.05 6.68 8.56
CA ILE A 74 19.45 7.05 8.62
C ILE A 74 19.79 6.92 10.10
N GLU A 75 20.37 5.80 10.49
CA GLU A 75 21.05 5.71 11.77
C GLU A 75 22.19 6.72 11.69
N THR A 76 21.97 7.90 12.27
CA THR A 76 23.06 8.83 12.53
C THR A 76 23.94 8.13 13.56
N GLU A 77 25.04 7.52 13.10
CA GLU A 77 26.13 7.11 13.97
C GLU A 77 26.50 8.33 14.82
N ALA A 78 26.19 8.27 16.11
CA ALA A 78 26.74 9.17 17.09
C ALA A 78 28.21 8.79 17.27
N LEU A 79 29.09 9.66 16.79
CA LEU A 79 30.52 9.68 17.12
C LEU A 79 30.94 11.13 17.34
#